data_AF-A0A7Y5VYL3-F1
#
_entry.id   AF-A0A7Y5VYL3-F1
#
_cell.length_a   1.000
_cell.length_b   1.000
_cell.length_c   1.000
_cell.angle_alpha   90.00
_cell.angle_beta   90.00
_cell.angle_gamma   90.00
#
_symmetry.space_group_name_H-M   'P 1'
#
loop_
_entity.id
_entity.type
_entity.pdbx_description
1 polymer ?
#
loop_
_entity_poly.entity_id
_entity_poly.type
_entity_poly.pdbx_seq_one_letter_code
_entity_poly.pdbx_strand_id
1 'polypeptide(L)'
;MSKAGRAASVRAGRVGLVGPVVGILALGALGLAHVASADVPPVVFPVENPFSEEKRVLGKILFFDEQLSTSNNVACATCHSMPRAGAEPRLARHPGDDNILNTPDDIQGSPGVIRSDAINNYEADAVFALTPQITGRSANSPINAAFAPNLFWDGRATSRFVDPQTGEVAIQSGGALESQSMQPLVNTIEMAHAGNTYENLAERLSRVHPLNLATSLPADVAAALDDKPSYGELFERAFGDQEITSKRIAFAIATYERTLISDQSPYDQFRNGQTNALTPAQQRGLQAFQAPQTHCNACHTLADDLFTGNGFRNIGLRPIAEDNGRQAITGIAADAGRFKVPGLRNVGLKRTFMHNGQFQTLTDVLRWYARGQGAPPQFPQNQDPLIPTIQMPPQVAGDIQNFLQNGLTDPRVANATFPFDRPTLFSERPTDRATVVGGGVAGSGGLVPQIVVDAPAMLGNTEYRIGVGRVLGGATLRLGISVSPPVNGRITPTRWFDFTSASGTGSGAGVATQPWALVDGEASTGQVLFAQWFVDDPAAAGGQALSSVGRIPVFCGSAGCPSPCGPADINSDGFTNADDYDLFAGYFESGDTRGDVNADGFVNGDDYDAFAGAFEVGC
;
A
#
# COMPACT_ATOMS: atom_id res chain seq x y z
N MET A 1 -74.16 -38.79 43.55
CA MET A 1 -74.14 -37.37 43.12
C MET A 1 -74.18 -37.39 41.59
N SER A 2 -75.34 -37.65 40.96
CA SER A 2 -76.45 -36.70 40.66
C SER A 2 -76.00 -35.68 39.62
N LYS A 3 -76.52 -35.59 38.38
CA LYS A 3 -77.76 -36.04 37.72
C LYS A 3 -77.48 -35.96 36.20
N ALA A 4 -77.90 -36.94 35.38
CA ALA A 4 -79.12 -36.93 34.56
C ALA A 4 -79.24 -35.70 33.62
N GLY A 5 -79.58 -35.80 32.33
CA GLY A 5 -80.03 -36.92 31.50
C GLY A 5 -80.60 -36.42 30.14
N ARG A 6 -80.96 -37.40 29.29
CA ARG A 6 -82.03 -37.44 28.25
C ARG A 6 -82.19 -36.28 27.23
N ALA A 7 -82.13 -36.62 25.92
CA ALA A 7 -83.27 -36.78 24.97
C ALA A 7 -83.82 -35.42 24.44
N ALA A 8 -84.28 -35.22 23.19
CA ALA A 8 -84.85 -36.09 22.17
C ALA A 8 -84.99 -35.34 20.82
N SER A 9 -85.13 -36.11 19.73
CA SER A 9 -86.00 -35.86 18.53
C SER A 9 -85.71 -34.65 17.60
N VAL A 10 -86.05 -34.55 16.32
CA VAL A 10 -86.63 -35.40 15.25
C VAL A 10 -86.67 -34.53 13.96
N ARG A 11 -86.43 -35.16 12.80
CA ARG A 11 -86.86 -34.87 11.41
C ARG A 11 -86.68 -33.48 10.75
N ALA A 12 -86.00 -33.58 9.59
CA ALA A 12 -86.47 -33.29 8.22
C ALA A 12 -87.04 -31.91 7.85
N GLY A 13 -86.45 -31.32 6.80
CA GLY A 13 -87.10 -30.28 6.01
C GLY A 13 -86.18 -29.71 4.93
N ARG A 14 -86.30 -30.23 3.70
CA ARG A 14 -85.84 -29.56 2.47
C ARG A 14 -86.80 -28.41 2.11
N VAL A 15 -86.33 -27.57 1.18
CA VAL A 15 -87.03 -26.50 0.43
C VAL A 15 -87.09 -25.16 1.19
N GLY A 16 -86.70 -24.00 0.65
CA GLY A 16 -86.18 -23.61 -0.65
C GLY A 16 -86.17 -22.07 -0.77
N LEU A 17 -85.23 -21.56 -1.56
CA LEU A 17 -85.23 -20.31 -2.33
C LEU A 17 -85.16 -18.90 -1.65
N VAL A 18 -84.30 -18.09 -2.30
CA VAL A 18 -84.27 -16.61 -2.49
C VAL A 18 -83.29 -15.78 -1.64
N GLY A 19 -82.13 -15.47 -2.26
CA GLY A 19 -81.39 -14.17 -2.21
C GLY A 19 -80.70 -13.76 -0.90
N PRO A 20 -79.64 -12.90 -0.92
CA PRO A 20 -79.27 -11.96 -1.98
C PRO A 20 -77.80 -12.04 -2.45
N VAL A 21 -77.57 -11.39 -3.58
CA VAL A 21 -76.25 -11.05 -4.15
C VAL A 21 -75.44 -10.23 -3.14
N VAL A 22 -74.27 -10.73 -2.76
CA VAL A 22 -73.21 -9.92 -2.15
C VAL A 22 -72.01 -10.00 -3.10
N GLY A 23 -71.72 -8.87 -3.74
CA GLY A 23 -70.55 -8.69 -4.57
C GLY A 23 -69.29 -8.79 -3.73
N ILE A 24 -68.46 -9.77 -4.02
CA ILE A 24 -67.09 -9.84 -3.51
C ILE A 24 -66.25 -8.94 -4.42
N LEU A 25 -65.94 -7.74 -3.92
CA LEU A 25 -64.86 -6.91 -4.41
C LEU A 25 -63.54 -7.66 -4.17
N ALA A 26 -63.10 -8.43 -5.16
CA ALA A 26 -61.72 -8.89 -5.23
C ALA A 26 -60.85 -7.67 -5.62
N LEU A 27 -60.40 -6.91 -4.62
CA LEU A 27 -59.24 -6.04 -4.82
C LEU A 27 -58.05 -6.95 -5.12
N GLY A 28 -57.66 -6.99 -6.39
CA GLY A 28 -56.36 -7.49 -6.79
C GLY A 28 -55.29 -6.64 -6.13
N ALA A 29 -54.71 -7.15 -5.05
CA ALA A 29 -53.40 -6.69 -4.62
C ALA A 29 -52.43 -7.12 -5.73
N LEU A 30 -52.08 -6.17 -6.62
CA LEU A 30 -50.84 -6.27 -7.37
C LEU A 30 -49.74 -6.40 -6.33
N GLY A 31 -49.22 -7.62 -6.18
CA GLY A 31 -47.95 -7.85 -5.52
C GLY A 31 -46.91 -7.08 -6.29
N LEU A 32 -46.61 -5.86 -5.86
CA LEU A 32 -45.33 -5.23 -6.09
C LEU A 32 -44.31 -6.17 -5.46
N ALA A 33 -43.75 -7.06 -6.28
CA ALA A 33 -42.48 -7.70 -5.98
C ALA A 33 -41.52 -6.55 -5.67
N HIS A 34 -41.28 -6.31 -4.38
CA HIS A 34 -40.11 -5.58 -3.95
C HIS A 34 -38.96 -6.39 -4.51
N VAL A 35 -38.34 -5.89 -5.57
CA VAL A 35 -37.02 -6.36 -5.98
C VAL A 35 -36.18 -6.20 -4.72
N ALA A 36 -35.80 -7.34 -4.13
CA ALA A 36 -34.99 -7.36 -2.93
C ALA A 36 -33.75 -6.50 -3.19
N SER A 37 -33.50 -5.58 -2.25
CA SER A 37 -32.31 -4.75 -2.17
C SER A 37 -31.07 -5.60 -2.43
N ALA A 38 -30.22 -5.18 -3.35
CA ALA A 38 -28.82 -5.50 -3.23
C ALA A 38 -28.12 -4.18 -2.90
N ASP A 39 -27.89 -3.98 -1.62
CA ASP A 39 -26.77 -3.21 -1.10
C ASP A 39 -25.46 -3.75 -1.71
N VAL A 40 -24.31 -3.11 -1.42
CA VAL A 40 -23.00 -3.72 -1.71
C VAL A 40 -23.03 -5.17 -1.20
N PRO A 41 -22.68 -6.17 -2.04
CA PRO A 41 -22.82 -7.57 -1.65
C PRO A 41 -21.99 -7.88 -0.40
N PRO A 42 -22.40 -8.86 0.42
CA PRO A 42 -21.61 -9.25 1.58
C PRO A 42 -20.22 -9.72 1.13
N VAL A 43 -19.19 -9.32 1.86
CA VAL A 43 -17.82 -9.75 1.61
C VAL A 43 -17.69 -11.25 1.90
N VAL A 44 -17.07 -11.97 0.98
CA VAL A 44 -16.80 -13.40 1.13
C VAL A 44 -15.33 -13.60 1.48
N PHE A 45 -15.09 -14.30 2.60
CA PHE A 45 -13.76 -14.76 3.00
C PHE A 45 -13.54 -16.19 2.46
N PRO A 46 -12.36 -16.49 1.86
CA PRO A 46 -12.01 -17.86 1.49
C PRO A 46 -12.08 -18.79 2.70
N VAL A 47 -12.47 -20.05 2.47
CA VAL A 47 -12.59 -21.04 3.56
C VAL A 47 -11.24 -21.30 4.23
N GLU A 48 -10.15 -21.20 3.46
CA GLU A 48 -8.78 -21.36 3.94
C GLU A 48 -8.26 -20.12 4.68
N ASN A 49 -8.89 -18.96 4.48
CA ASN A 49 -8.55 -17.71 5.16
C ASN A 49 -9.78 -17.06 5.83
N PRO A 50 -10.33 -17.69 6.89
CA PRO A 50 -11.48 -17.14 7.60
C PRO A 50 -11.09 -15.84 8.33
N PHE A 51 -12.08 -14.97 8.51
CA PHE A 51 -11.94 -13.74 9.28
C PHE A 51 -11.67 -14.04 10.77
N SER A 52 -10.70 -13.32 11.34
CA SER A 52 -10.57 -13.07 12.78
C SER A 52 -10.13 -11.62 12.98
N GLU A 53 -10.40 -11.07 14.16
CA GLU A 53 -10.06 -9.67 14.46
C GLU A 53 -8.54 -9.50 14.57
N GLU A 54 -7.87 -10.48 15.20
CA GLU A 54 -6.41 -10.52 15.37
C GLU A 54 -5.71 -10.52 14.00
N LYS A 55 -6.24 -11.29 13.04
CA LYS A 55 -5.70 -11.33 11.67
C LYS A 55 -5.98 -10.04 10.90
N ARG A 56 -7.14 -9.43 11.09
CA ARG A 56 -7.46 -8.10 10.51
C ARG A 56 -6.49 -7.04 11.03
N VAL A 57 -6.24 -7.00 12.34
CA VAL A 57 -5.34 -6.01 12.95
C VAL A 57 -3.89 -6.25 12.51
N LEU A 58 -3.41 -7.50 12.51
CA LEU A 58 -2.09 -7.83 11.95
C LEU A 58 -1.98 -7.41 10.48
N GLY A 59 -3.01 -7.64 9.68
CA GLY A 59 -3.07 -7.17 8.29
C GLY A 59 -2.99 -5.66 8.15
N LYS A 60 -3.67 -4.91 9.03
CA LYS A 60 -3.59 -3.45 9.08
C LYS A 60 -2.19 -2.99 9.45
N ILE A 61 -1.57 -3.59 10.47
CA ILE A 61 -0.19 -3.33 10.89
C ILE A 61 0.76 -3.49 9.70
N LEU A 62 0.73 -4.64 9.03
CA LEU A 62 1.57 -4.92 7.86
C LEU A 62 1.30 -3.93 6.72
N PHE A 63 0.04 -3.62 6.40
CA PHE A 63 -0.31 -2.71 5.31
C PHE A 63 0.31 -1.29 5.46
N PHE A 64 0.50 -0.84 6.70
CA PHE A 64 1.06 0.48 7.02
C PHE A 64 2.54 0.44 7.43
N ASP A 65 3.19 -0.72 7.51
CA ASP A 65 4.57 -0.79 7.98
C ASP A 65 5.59 -0.56 6.85
N GLU A 66 6.28 0.58 6.90
CA GLU A 66 7.33 0.93 5.93
C GLU A 66 8.56 0.03 6.06
N GLN A 67 8.67 -0.72 7.17
CA GLN A 67 9.71 -1.72 7.37
C GLN A 67 9.51 -2.96 6.50
N LEU A 68 8.38 -3.11 5.77
CA LEU A 68 8.25 -4.17 4.76
C LEU A 68 9.10 -3.92 3.51
N SER A 69 9.48 -2.67 3.26
CA SER A 69 10.38 -2.32 2.16
C SER A 69 11.84 -2.41 2.58
N THR A 70 12.71 -2.78 1.64
CA THR A 70 14.16 -2.82 1.87
C THR A 70 14.82 -1.44 1.96
N SER A 71 14.04 -0.37 1.74
CA SER A 71 14.43 1.02 1.97
C SER A 71 13.94 1.56 3.32
N ASN A 72 13.12 0.81 4.06
CA ASN A 72 12.48 1.25 5.30
C ASN A 72 11.67 2.56 5.13
N ASN A 73 11.12 2.83 3.95
CA ASN A 73 10.35 4.08 3.70
C ASN A 73 9.21 3.93 2.69
N VAL A 74 8.85 2.69 2.33
CA VAL A 74 7.70 2.36 1.50
C VAL A 74 6.86 1.27 2.17
N ALA A 75 5.57 1.52 2.34
CA ALA A 75 4.54 0.57 2.75
C ALA A 75 3.48 0.45 1.65
N CYS A 76 2.53 -0.49 1.78
CA CYS A 76 1.37 -0.52 0.89
C CYS A 76 0.65 0.84 0.89
N ALA A 77 0.46 1.42 2.08
CA ALA A 77 -0.18 2.71 2.28
C ALA A 77 0.57 3.92 1.69
N THR A 78 1.88 3.81 1.43
CA THR A 78 2.68 4.88 0.79
C THR A 78 2.18 5.13 -0.63
N CYS A 79 1.81 4.06 -1.35
CA CYS A 79 1.21 4.13 -2.69
C CYS A 79 -0.33 4.13 -2.65
N HIS A 80 -0.94 3.55 -1.62
CA HIS A 80 -2.39 3.37 -1.50
C HIS A 80 -3.00 4.22 -0.37
N SER A 81 -3.04 5.54 -0.58
CA SER A 81 -3.52 6.49 0.44
C SER A 81 -5.05 6.48 0.58
N MET A 82 -5.57 6.07 1.74
CA MET A 82 -7.02 5.95 1.97
C MET A 82 -7.81 7.26 1.70
N PRO A 83 -7.39 8.45 2.18
CA PRO A 83 -8.04 9.73 1.83
C PRO A 83 -8.04 10.08 0.34
N ARG A 84 -7.23 9.38 -0.47
CA ARG A 84 -7.17 9.50 -1.93
C ARG A 84 -7.86 8.33 -2.63
N ALA A 85 -8.85 7.72 -1.96
CA ALA A 85 -9.51 6.50 -2.41
C ALA A 85 -8.52 5.37 -2.67
N GLY A 86 -7.47 5.25 -1.85
CA GLY A 86 -6.44 4.23 -2.00
C GLY A 86 -5.59 4.36 -3.27
N ALA A 87 -5.59 5.54 -3.91
CA ALA A 87 -4.73 5.87 -5.05
C ALA A 87 -3.47 6.59 -4.59
N GLU A 88 -2.49 6.68 -5.50
CA GLU A 88 -1.21 7.33 -5.28
C GLU A 88 -1.37 8.84 -4.96
N PRO A 89 -0.94 9.32 -3.77
CA PRO A 89 -1.00 10.73 -3.43
C PRO A 89 0.07 11.60 -4.13
N ARG A 90 1.21 11.01 -4.53
CA ARG A 90 2.40 11.66 -5.09
C ARG A 90 2.32 11.67 -6.63
N LEU A 91 2.37 12.85 -7.24
CA LEU A 91 2.34 12.98 -8.71
C LEU A 91 3.76 12.82 -9.28
N ALA A 92 4.15 11.59 -9.58
CA ALA A 92 5.47 11.25 -10.13
C ALA A 92 5.36 10.68 -11.56
N ARG A 93 6.28 11.08 -12.44
CA ARG A 93 6.30 10.70 -13.86
C ARG A 93 7.33 9.62 -14.15
N HIS A 94 6.89 8.50 -14.68
CA HIS A 94 7.72 7.55 -15.41
C HIS A 94 7.79 8.00 -16.88
N PRO A 95 8.96 7.94 -17.53
CA PRO A 95 9.15 8.44 -18.90
C PRO A 95 8.59 7.53 -20.01
N GLY A 96 7.54 6.75 -19.72
CA GLY A 96 6.95 5.85 -20.71
C GLY A 96 7.89 4.83 -21.34
N ASP A 97 7.61 4.48 -22.59
CA ASP A 97 8.30 3.48 -23.41
C ASP A 97 9.56 4.07 -24.07
N ASP A 98 9.56 5.36 -24.39
CA ASP A 98 10.69 6.03 -25.05
C ASP A 98 11.84 6.42 -24.10
N ASN A 99 11.62 6.30 -22.78
CA ASN A 99 12.55 6.70 -21.72
C ASN A 99 12.92 8.19 -21.72
N ILE A 100 12.07 9.04 -22.28
CA ILE A 100 12.21 10.50 -22.28
C ILE A 100 11.09 11.12 -21.45
N LEU A 101 11.43 11.89 -20.42
CA LEU A 101 10.42 12.61 -19.63
C LEU A 101 9.81 13.77 -20.41
N ASN A 102 8.54 14.06 -20.09
CA ASN A 102 7.72 15.14 -20.65
C ASN A 102 7.30 14.91 -22.11
N THR A 103 7.15 13.64 -22.48
CA THR A 103 6.59 13.19 -23.75
C THR A 103 5.15 12.68 -23.56
N PRO A 104 4.38 12.48 -24.64
CA PRO A 104 3.00 12.03 -24.53
C PRO A 104 2.82 10.64 -23.89
N ASP A 105 3.83 9.77 -23.86
CA ASP A 105 3.81 8.43 -23.26
C ASP A 105 4.21 8.38 -21.78
N ASP A 106 4.52 9.52 -21.18
CA ASP A 106 4.70 9.65 -19.73
C ASP A 106 3.53 9.00 -18.95
N ILE A 107 3.90 8.27 -17.90
CA ILE A 107 2.98 7.57 -17.01
C ILE A 107 3.03 8.21 -15.63
N GLN A 108 1.86 8.48 -15.04
CA GLN A 108 1.78 8.87 -13.64
C GLN A 108 1.74 7.60 -12.77
N GLY A 109 2.92 7.19 -12.32
CA GLY A 109 3.15 6.02 -11.49
C GLY A 109 3.38 6.37 -10.02
N SER A 110 3.73 5.34 -9.26
CA SER A 110 4.06 5.41 -7.84
C SER A 110 5.57 5.32 -7.65
N PRO A 111 6.20 6.28 -6.93
CA PRO A 111 7.59 6.12 -6.49
C PRO A 111 7.70 4.95 -5.50
N GLY A 112 8.54 3.98 -5.81
CA GLY A 112 8.91 2.89 -4.90
C GLY A 112 10.31 3.10 -4.34
N VAL A 113 11.22 2.17 -4.57
CA VAL A 113 12.58 2.20 -4.00
C VAL A 113 13.65 2.65 -4.98
N ILE A 114 14.76 3.18 -4.45
CA ILE A 114 15.98 3.41 -5.24
C ILE A 114 16.56 2.04 -5.62
N ARG A 115 16.91 1.88 -6.89
CA ARG A 115 17.51 0.66 -7.41
C ARG A 115 18.73 0.26 -6.58
N SER A 116 18.77 -1.00 -6.17
CA SER A 116 19.84 -1.56 -5.34
C SER A 116 20.12 -3.01 -5.70
N ASP A 117 21.35 -3.46 -5.48
CA ASP A 117 21.83 -4.81 -5.77
C ASP A 117 21.33 -5.87 -4.76
N ALA A 118 21.86 -7.09 -4.85
CA ALA A 118 21.47 -8.22 -4.00
C ALA A 118 21.77 -8.05 -2.51
N ILE A 119 22.68 -7.14 -2.15
CA ILE A 119 23.05 -6.83 -0.77
C ILE A 119 22.65 -5.41 -0.39
N ASN A 120 21.68 -4.85 -1.14
CA ASN A 120 21.05 -3.56 -0.89
C ASN A 120 22.00 -2.34 -1.05
N ASN A 121 23.11 -2.48 -1.77
CA ASN A 121 23.90 -1.34 -2.19
C ASN A 121 23.21 -0.63 -3.37
N TYR A 122 23.20 0.70 -3.34
CA TYR A 122 22.62 1.48 -4.42
C TYR A 122 23.31 1.23 -5.76
N GLU A 123 22.50 1.10 -6.80
CA GLU A 123 22.92 1.08 -8.20
C GLU A 123 22.30 2.26 -8.94
N ALA A 124 23.03 2.85 -9.89
CA ALA A 124 22.44 3.85 -10.76
C ALA A 124 21.46 3.19 -11.74
N ASP A 125 20.20 3.61 -11.68
CA ASP A 125 19.24 3.31 -12.73
C ASP A 125 19.51 4.18 -13.98
N ALA A 126 19.25 3.64 -15.17
CA ALA A 126 19.51 4.33 -16.43
C ALA A 126 18.62 5.58 -16.62
N VAL A 127 17.41 5.56 -16.05
CA VAL A 127 16.42 6.64 -16.12
C VAL A 127 16.44 7.46 -14.84
N PHE A 128 16.34 6.78 -13.71
CA PHE A 128 16.13 7.42 -12.41
C PHE A 128 17.42 7.74 -11.67
N ALA A 129 18.58 7.31 -12.17
CA ALA A 129 19.87 7.43 -11.49
C ALA A 129 19.77 6.90 -10.05
N LEU A 130 20.05 7.74 -9.05
CA LEU A 130 19.91 7.41 -7.63
C LEU A 130 18.68 8.08 -6.98
N THR A 131 17.59 8.17 -7.74
CA THR A 131 16.27 8.55 -7.21
C THR A 131 15.34 7.34 -7.21
N PRO A 132 14.26 7.35 -6.41
CA PRO A 132 13.30 6.25 -6.41
C PRO A 132 12.78 5.95 -7.81
N GLN A 133 12.73 4.66 -8.15
CA GLN A 133 12.12 4.21 -9.40
C GLN A 133 10.61 4.45 -9.33
N ILE A 134 9.99 4.71 -10.49
CA ILE A 134 8.55 4.97 -10.59
C ILE A 134 7.89 3.79 -11.29
N THR A 135 6.71 3.34 -10.83
CA THR A 135 6.01 2.22 -11.47
C THR A 135 5.52 2.58 -12.88
N GLY A 136 5.54 1.59 -13.79
CA GLY A 136 5.00 1.73 -15.15
C GLY A 136 3.47 1.73 -15.25
N ARG A 137 2.74 1.73 -14.13
CA ARG A 137 1.28 1.89 -14.07
C ARG A 137 0.87 2.64 -12.82
N SER A 138 -0.26 3.31 -12.88
CA SER A 138 -0.88 3.99 -11.74
C SER A 138 -1.45 2.99 -10.73
N ALA A 139 -1.35 3.28 -9.43
CA ALA A 139 -1.84 2.42 -8.36
C ALA A 139 -3.38 2.24 -8.41
N ASN A 140 -3.85 1.00 -8.32
CA ASN A 140 -5.27 0.69 -8.15
C ASN A 140 -5.71 0.89 -6.70
N SER A 141 -7.02 1.06 -6.47
CA SER A 141 -7.54 1.16 -5.10
C SER A 141 -7.67 -0.22 -4.44
N PRO A 142 -7.22 -0.40 -3.19
CA PRO A 142 -7.59 -1.55 -2.35
C PRO A 142 -9.03 -1.45 -1.81
N ILE A 143 -9.63 -0.25 -1.82
CA ILE A 143 -11.00 -0.05 -1.33
C ILE A 143 -11.99 -0.78 -2.26
N ASN A 144 -12.83 -1.62 -1.67
CA ASN A 144 -13.73 -2.54 -2.35
C ASN A 144 -13.04 -3.59 -3.25
N ALA A 145 -11.72 -3.76 -3.15
CA ALA A 145 -10.99 -4.74 -3.97
C ALA A 145 -11.37 -6.19 -3.66
N ALA A 146 -11.94 -6.44 -2.48
CA ALA A 146 -12.49 -7.73 -2.05
C ALA A 146 -13.50 -8.35 -3.04
N PHE A 147 -14.17 -7.53 -3.86
CA PHE A 147 -15.17 -7.98 -4.81
C PHE A 147 -14.61 -8.23 -6.22
N ALA A 148 -13.33 -7.96 -6.45
CA ALA A 148 -12.69 -8.22 -7.74
C ALA A 148 -12.16 -9.66 -7.79
N PRO A 149 -12.59 -10.48 -8.77
CA PRO A 149 -12.12 -11.86 -8.91
C PRO A 149 -10.65 -11.94 -9.38
N ASN A 150 -10.16 -10.88 -10.03
CA ASN A 150 -8.77 -10.73 -10.42
C ASN A 150 -8.32 -9.28 -10.14
N LEU A 151 -7.08 -9.12 -9.67
CA LEU A 151 -6.48 -7.84 -9.31
C LEU A 151 -5.30 -7.48 -10.23
N PHE A 152 -4.77 -6.27 -10.02
CA PHE A 152 -3.99 -5.50 -10.99
C PHE A 152 -4.78 -5.08 -12.24
N TRP A 153 -4.18 -4.19 -13.03
CA TRP A 153 -4.79 -3.69 -14.26
C TRP A 153 -4.91 -4.75 -15.36
N ASP A 154 -4.00 -5.72 -15.41
CA ASP A 154 -3.98 -6.83 -16.39
C ASP A 154 -4.68 -8.09 -15.87
N GLY A 155 -4.98 -8.16 -14.57
CA GLY A 155 -5.64 -9.30 -13.95
C GLY A 155 -4.69 -10.44 -13.56
N ARG A 156 -3.39 -10.17 -13.43
CA ARG A 156 -2.38 -11.22 -13.13
C ARG A 156 -2.47 -11.84 -11.74
N ALA A 157 -3.08 -11.14 -10.78
CA ALA A 157 -3.39 -11.72 -9.48
C ALA A 157 -4.78 -12.34 -9.56
N THR A 158 -4.85 -13.67 -9.52
CA THR A 158 -6.06 -14.43 -9.81
C THR A 158 -6.74 -14.94 -8.55
N SER A 159 -8.00 -15.37 -8.69
CA SER A 159 -8.78 -16.02 -7.63
C SER A 159 -8.10 -17.25 -7.00
N ARG A 160 -7.14 -17.89 -7.67
CA ARG A 160 -6.34 -18.99 -7.11
C ARG A 160 -5.03 -18.44 -6.56
N PHE A 161 -4.78 -18.63 -5.27
CA PHE A 161 -3.53 -18.25 -4.62
C PHE A 161 -2.61 -19.46 -4.47
N VAL A 162 -1.41 -19.33 -5.05
CA VAL A 162 -0.29 -20.24 -4.83
C VAL A 162 0.67 -19.53 -3.90
N ASP A 163 1.01 -20.17 -2.79
CA ASP A 163 1.98 -19.65 -1.85
C ASP A 163 3.35 -19.56 -2.56
N PRO A 164 3.94 -18.36 -2.69
CA PRO A 164 5.16 -18.20 -3.47
C PRO A 164 6.40 -18.83 -2.83
N GLN A 165 6.37 -19.13 -1.52
CA GLN A 165 7.48 -19.77 -0.81
C GLN A 165 7.49 -21.29 -1.03
N THR A 166 6.32 -21.93 -0.94
CA THR A 166 6.19 -23.39 -1.01
C THR A 166 5.81 -23.91 -2.39
N GLY A 167 5.22 -23.05 -3.25
CA GLY A 167 4.64 -23.45 -4.53
C GLY A 167 3.31 -24.20 -4.39
N GLU A 168 2.79 -24.36 -3.17
CA GLU A 168 1.54 -25.06 -2.90
C GLU A 168 0.32 -24.15 -3.10
N VAL A 169 -0.82 -24.76 -3.45
CA VAL A 169 -2.07 -24.01 -3.55
C VAL A 169 -2.61 -23.75 -2.15
N ALA A 170 -2.55 -22.49 -1.72
CA ALA A 170 -3.06 -22.06 -0.42
C ALA A 170 -4.55 -21.71 -0.46
N ILE A 171 -5.08 -21.23 -1.59
CA ILE A 171 -6.51 -20.96 -1.81
C ILE A 171 -6.90 -21.38 -3.22
N GLN A 172 -7.93 -22.21 -3.36
CA GLN A 172 -8.40 -22.65 -4.69
C GLN A 172 -9.21 -21.57 -5.43
N SER A 173 -10.02 -20.81 -4.70
CA SER A 173 -10.85 -19.71 -5.24
C SER A 173 -11.12 -18.64 -4.16
N GLY A 174 -11.14 -17.38 -4.55
CA GLY A 174 -11.34 -16.21 -3.68
C GLY A 174 -10.05 -15.57 -3.18
N GLY A 175 -8.88 -16.07 -3.62
CA GLY A 175 -7.55 -15.71 -3.16
C GLY A 175 -6.87 -14.55 -3.92
N ALA A 176 -7.63 -13.71 -4.62
CA ALA A 176 -7.05 -12.67 -5.48
C ALA A 176 -6.25 -11.63 -4.68
N LEU A 177 -6.74 -11.23 -3.48
CA LEU A 177 -6.05 -10.30 -2.58
C LEU A 177 -4.74 -10.91 -2.06
N GLU A 178 -4.77 -12.18 -1.63
CA GLU A 178 -3.57 -12.91 -1.20
C GLU A 178 -2.54 -13.02 -2.32
N SER A 179 -2.99 -13.27 -3.56
CA SER A 179 -2.11 -13.30 -4.72
C SER A 179 -1.52 -11.92 -5.06
N GLN A 180 -2.28 -10.85 -4.85
CA GLN A 180 -1.88 -9.49 -5.20
C GLN A 180 -0.90 -8.92 -4.16
N SER A 181 -1.18 -9.09 -2.87
CA SER A 181 -0.43 -8.47 -1.78
C SER A 181 1.03 -8.92 -1.71
N MET A 182 1.34 -10.12 -2.22
CA MET A 182 2.69 -10.66 -2.20
C MET A 182 3.60 -10.14 -3.31
N GLN A 183 3.06 -9.67 -4.45
CA GLN A 183 3.92 -9.28 -5.58
C GLN A 183 4.75 -8.01 -5.32
N PRO A 184 4.20 -6.92 -4.73
CA PRO A 184 4.97 -5.70 -4.48
C PRO A 184 6.15 -5.91 -3.53
N LEU A 185 6.02 -6.81 -2.54
CA LEU A 185 7.00 -7.05 -1.47
C LEU A 185 8.38 -7.51 -1.95
N VAL A 186 8.45 -8.11 -3.15
CA VAL A 186 9.70 -8.57 -3.78
C VAL A 186 9.98 -7.88 -5.12
N ASN A 187 9.15 -6.90 -5.48
CA ASN A 187 9.32 -6.16 -6.71
C ASN A 187 10.42 -5.10 -6.55
N THR A 188 11.39 -5.11 -7.46
CA THR A 188 12.60 -4.27 -7.40
C THR A 188 12.35 -2.78 -7.68
N ILE A 189 11.18 -2.43 -8.19
CA ILE A 189 10.73 -1.06 -8.39
C ILE A 189 9.91 -0.61 -7.19
N GLU A 190 9.03 -1.48 -6.67
CA GLU A 190 8.03 -1.10 -5.65
C GLU A 190 8.60 -1.08 -4.23
N MET A 191 9.05 -2.21 -3.68
CA MET A 191 9.39 -2.31 -2.25
C MET A 191 10.74 -2.99 -1.95
N ALA A 192 11.38 -3.64 -2.94
CA ALA A 192 12.54 -4.49 -2.67
C ALA A 192 13.80 -4.09 -3.45
N HIS A 193 14.97 -4.52 -2.97
CA HIS A 193 16.18 -4.56 -3.79
C HIS A 193 16.23 -5.85 -4.62
N ALA A 194 17.18 -5.95 -5.55
CA ALA A 194 17.35 -7.16 -6.35
C ALA A 194 17.59 -8.39 -5.47
N GLY A 195 17.03 -9.55 -5.81
CA GLY A 195 17.31 -10.79 -5.07
C GLY A 195 16.65 -10.92 -3.68
N ASN A 196 15.85 -9.96 -3.23
CA ASN A 196 15.04 -10.11 -2.02
C ASN A 196 14.04 -11.26 -2.17
N THR A 197 13.90 -12.08 -1.13
CA THR A 197 13.00 -13.24 -1.10
C THR A 197 11.94 -13.10 -0.01
N TYR A 198 10.95 -13.99 0.00
CA TYR A 198 9.95 -14.01 1.08
C TYR A 198 10.53 -14.53 2.39
N GLU A 199 11.57 -15.35 2.33
CA GLU A 199 12.37 -15.79 3.47
C GLU A 199 13.09 -14.60 4.10
N ASN A 200 13.76 -13.76 3.29
CA ASN A 200 14.39 -12.54 3.81
C ASN A 200 13.38 -11.59 4.46
N LEU A 201 12.16 -11.51 3.91
CA LEU A 201 11.09 -10.72 4.51
C LEU A 201 10.64 -11.28 5.86
N ALA A 202 10.46 -12.60 5.98
CA ALA A 202 10.07 -13.23 7.24
C ALA A 202 11.16 -13.05 8.32
N GLU A 203 12.43 -13.24 7.94
CA GLU A 203 13.61 -13.03 8.78
C GLU A 203 13.76 -11.57 9.23
N ARG A 204 13.40 -10.62 8.36
CA ARG A 204 13.36 -9.20 8.72
C ARG A 204 12.28 -8.93 9.75
N LEU A 205 11.07 -9.46 9.54
CA LEU A 205 9.93 -9.25 10.45
C LEU A 205 10.18 -9.86 11.82
N SER A 206 10.96 -10.94 11.94
CA SER A 206 11.30 -11.51 13.25
C SER A 206 12.23 -10.60 14.09
N ARG A 207 12.96 -9.67 13.47
CA ARG A 207 13.92 -8.79 14.15
C ARG A 207 13.43 -7.37 14.42
N VAL A 208 12.31 -6.96 13.83
CA VAL A 208 11.82 -5.57 13.95
C VAL A 208 10.54 -5.50 14.77
N HIS A 209 10.35 -4.39 15.47
CA HIS A 209 9.08 -4.11 16.13
C HIS A 209 8.02 -3.63 15.13
N PRO A 210 6.76 -4.08 15.26
CA PRO A 210 5.68 -3.66 14.37
C PRO A 210 5.46 -2.15 14.36
N LEU A 211 5.36 -1.56 13.16
CA LEU A 211 5.07 -0.13 12.93
C LEU A 211 6.04 0.85 13.63
N ASN A 212 7.30 0.44 13.86
CA ASN A 212 8.27 1.25 14.58
C ASN A 212 8.54 2.60 13.90
N LEU A 213 8.40 2.68 12.57
CA LEU A 213 8.54 3.91 11.79
C LEU A 213 7.27 4.76 11.70
N ALA A 214 6.13 4.29 12.19
CA ALA A 214 4.85 5.01 12.12
C ALA A 214 4.48 5.64 13.47
N THR A 215 3.67 6.70 13.45
CA THR A 215 3.17 7.37 14.67
C THR A 215 1.65 7.59 14.58
N SER A 216 1.04 8.11 15.65
CA SER A 216 -0.41 8.41 15.70
C SER A 216 -1.26 7.19 15.32
N LEU A 217 -0.99 6.06 15.97
CA LEU A 217 -1.61 4.78 15.67
C LEU A 217 -3.14 4.85 15.88
N PRO A 218 -3.96 4.28 14.96
CA PRO A 218 -5.39 4.16 15.19
C PRO A 218 -5.71 3.27 16.38
N ALA A 219 -6.88 3.45 17.00
CA ALA A 219 -7.20 2.86 18.30
C ALA A 219 -7.09 1.33 18.34
N ASP A 220 -7.50 0.63 17.27
CA ASP A 220 -7.40 -0.82 17.16
C ASP A 220 -5.94 -1.31 17.08
N VAL A 221 -5.12 -0.61 16.32
CA VAL A 221 -3.68 -0.89 16.20
C VAL A 221 -2.93 -0.53 17.48
N ALA A 222 -3.24 0.62 18.08
CA ALA A 222 -2.64 1.06 19.34
C ALA A 222 -2.93 0.06 20.46
N ALA A 223 -4.17 -0.44 20.56
CA ALA A 223 -4.54 -1.45 21.54
C ALA A 223 -3.80 -2.78 21.31
N ALA A 224 -3.58 -3.18 20.07
CA ALA A 224 -2.84 -4.40 19.75
C ALA A 224 -1.32 -4.28 19.97
N LEU A 225 -0.79 -3.06 20.07
CA LEU A 225 0.63 -2.78 20.27
C LEU A 225 0.96 -2.18 21.66
N ASP A 226 -0.01 -2.14 22.58
CA ASP A 226 0.13 -1.52 23.90
C ASP A 226 1.22 -2.20 24.74
N ASP A 227 1.36 -3.52 24.61
CA ASP A 227 2.39 -4.35 25.24
C ASP A 227 3.67 -4.51 24.40
N LYS A 228 3.81 -3.71 23.33
CA LYS A 228 4.96 -3.74 22.41
C LYS A 228 5.33 -5.15 21.89
N PRO A 229 4.37 -5.92 21.37
CA PRO A 229 4.62 -7.30 20.97
C PRO A 229 5.58 -7.35 19.77
N SER A 230 6.31 -8.45 19.66
CA SER A 230 7.02 -8.83 18.43
C SER A 230 6.02 -9.18 17.31
N TYR A 231 6.50 -9.24 16.07
CA TYR A 231 5.68 -9.82 15.00
C TYR A 231 5.31 -11.28 15.30
N GLY A 232 6.23 -12.09 15.85
CA GLY A 232 5.94 -13.48 16.22
C GLY A 232 4.71 -13.61 17.12
N GLU A 233 4.62 -12.80 18.18
CA GLU A 233 3.45 -12.78 19.07
C GLU A 233 2.17 -12.31 18.36
N LEU A 234 2.25 -11.36 17.42
CA LEU A 234 1.10 -10.97 16.61
C LEU A 234 0.64 -12.09 15.65
N PHE A 235 1.59 -12.85 15.09
CA PHE A 235 1.28 -14.04 14.29
C PHE A 235 0.67 -15.14 15.16
N GLU A 236 1.14 -15.33 16.40
CA GLU A 236 0.56 -16.27 17.35
C GLU A 236 -0.89 -15.91 17.69
N ARG A 237 -1.17 -14.64 17.97
CA ARG A 237 -2.55 -14.15 18.17
C ARG A 237 -3.45 -14.41 16.95
N ALA A 238 -2.91 -14.28 15.73
CA ALA A 238 -3.69 -14.38 14.49
C ALA A 238 -3.83 -15.81 13.93
N PHE A 239 -2.84 -16.68 14.16
CA PHE A 239 -2.71 -18.00 13.52
C PHE A 239 -2.47 -19.16 14.49
N GLY A 240 -2.19 -18.88 15.77
CA GLY A 240 -2.03 -19.88 16.83
C GLY A 240 -0.60 -20.30 17.14
N ASP A 241 0.39 -19.76 16.43
CA ASP A 241 1.83 -19.93 16.70
C ASP A 241 2.65 -18.78 16.08
N GLN A 242 3.92 -18.66 16.47
CA GLN A 242 4.79 -17.53 16.10
C GLN A 242 5.37 -17.58 14.68
N GLU A 243 5.07 -18.60 13.87
CA GLU A 243 5.67 -18.72 12.54
C GLU A 243 5.23 -17.58 11.60
N ILE A 244 6.22 -16.93 11.00
CA ILE A 244 6.06 -15.91 9.96
C ILE A 244 6.34 -16.58 8.60
N THR A 245 5.33 -16.62 7.73
CA THR A 245 5.45 -17.18 6.37
C THR A 245 4.81 -16.28 5.34
N SER A 246 5.22 -16.39 4.08
CA SER A 246 4.58 -15.69 2.95
C SER A 246 3.06 -15.89 2.92
N LYS A 247 2.60 -17.12 3.13
CA LYS A 247 1.17 -17.45 3.20
C LYS A 247 0.44 -16.67 4.29
N ARG A 248 1.00 -16.62 5.51
CA ARG A 248 0.36 -15.94 6.65
C ARG A 248 0.40 -14.42 6.49
N ILE A 249 1.48 -13.86 5.94
CA ILE A 249 1.57 -12.44 5.55
C ILE A 249 0.45 -12.10 4.55
N ALA A 250 0.33 -12.90 3.48
CA ALA A 250 -0.71 -12.72 2.47
C ALA A 250 -2.12 -12.77 3.09
N PHE A 251 -2.36 -13.76 3.96
CA PHE A 251 -3.64 -13.98 4.62
C PHE A 251 -4.01 -12.82 5.54
N ALA A 252 -3.06 -12.29 6.30
CA ALA A 252 -3.27 -11.15 7.18
C ALA A 252 -3.63 -9.89 6.39
N ILE A 253 -2.78 -9.48 5.42
CA ILE A 253 -3.01 -8.28 4.59
C ILE A 253 -4.36 -8.39 3.88
N ALA A 254 -4.64 -9.52 3.24
CA ALA A 254 -5.89 -9.73 2.51
C ALA A 254 -7.13 -9.74 3.43
N THR A 255 -6.99 -10.13 4.70
CA THR A 255 -8.07 -10.04 5.69
C THR A 255 -8.39 -8.59 6.03
N TYR A 256 -7.37 -7.76 6.21
CA TYR A 256 -7.54 -6.32 6.40
C TYR A 256 -8.18 -5.66 5.16
N GLU A 257 -7.68 -5.95 3.96
CA GLU A 257 -8.21 -5.36 2.72
C GLU A 257 -9.68 -5.72 2.49
N ARG A 258 -10.11 -6.92 2.93
CA ARG A 258 -11.53 -7.33 2.92
C ARG A 258 -12.44 -6.48 3.82
N THR A 259 -11.88 -5.71 4.75
CA THR A 259 -12.64 -4.77 5.57
C THR A 259 -12.75 -3.37 4.97
N LEU A 260 -11.99 -3.06 3.91
CA LEU A 260 -11.98 -1.74 3.26
C LEU A 260 -13.18 -1.56 2.33
N ILE A 261 -14.39 -1.63 2.90
CA ILE A 261 -15.66 -1.56 2.17
C ILE A 261 -16.27 -0.17 2.32
N SER A 262 -16.49 0.46 1.17
CA SER A 262 -17.09 1.79 1.08
C SER A 262 -18.51 1.67 0.56
N ASP A 263 -19.45 1.77 1.49
CA ASP A 263 -20.88 1.50 1.35
C ASP A 263 -21.77 2.58 2.03
N GLN A 264 -21.22 3.76 2.36
CA GLN A 264 -21.94 4.85 3.04
C GLN A 264 -21.89 6.20 2.30
N SER A 265 -21.73 6.18 0.98
CA SER A 265 -21.81 7.38 0.14
C SER A 265 -23.25 7.93 0.05
N PRO A 266 -23.44 9.18 -0.41
CA PRO A 266 -24.78 9.72 -0.68
C PRO A 266 -25.62 8.85 -1.63
N TYR A 267 -24.98 8.15 -2.58
CA TYR A 267 -25.65 7.16 -3.42
C TYR A 267 -26.21 5.99 -2.61
N ASP A 268 -25.45 5.46 -1.65
CA ASP A 268 -25.90 4.34 -0.81
C ASP A 268 -27.10 4.74 0.05
N GLN A 269 -27.07 5.95 0.63
CA GLN A 269 -28.20 6.51 1.38
C GLN A 269 -29.45 6.70 0.49
N PHE A 270 -29.25 7.19 -0.73
CA PHE A 270 -30.32 7.35 -1.72
C PHE A 270 -30.94 6.01 -2.12
N ARG A 271 -30.11 4.98 -2.34
CA ARG A 271 -30.54 3.60 -2.63
C ARG A 271 -31.34 3.01 -1.46
N ASN A 272 -30.96 3.34 -0.23
CA ASN A 272 -31.65 2.95 1.00
C ASN A 272 -32.86 3.82 1.37
N GLY A 273 -33.43 4.55 0.39
CA GLY A 273 -34.70 5.25 0.51
C GLY A 273 -34.59 6.70 1.00
N GLN A 274 -33.38 7.19 1.30
CA GLN A 274 -33.17 8.61 1.62
C GLN A 274 -33.10 9.44 0.34
N THR A 275 -34.26 9.71 -0.27
CA THR A 275 -34.36 10.33 -1.61
C THR A 275 -33.70 11.70 -1.75
N ASN A 276 -33.44 12.40 -0.64
CA ASN A 276 -32.76 13.70 -0.61
C ASN A 276 -31.23 13.59 -0.40
N ALA A 277 -30.67 12.39 -0.23
CA ALA A 277 -29.23 12.20 -0.07
C ALA A 277 -28.46 12.57 -1.34
N LEU A 278 -29.03 12.30 -2.51
CA LEU A 278 -28.55 12.88 -3.78
C LEU A 278 -29.33 14.15 -4.09
N THR A 279 -28.59 15.22 -4.40
CA THR A 279 -29.15 16.46 -4.95
C THR A 279 -29.83 16.21 -6.31
N PRO A 280 -30.76 17.07 -6.75
CA PRO A 280 -31.39 16.91 -8.07
C PRO A 280 -30.40 16.84 -9.23
N ALA A 281 -29.25 17.51 -9.14
CA ALA A 281 -28.20 17.43 -10.16
C ALA A 281 -27.51 16.06 -10.18
N GLN A 282 -27.20 15.50 -9.00
CA GLN A 282 -26.62 14.16 -8.91
C GLN A 282 -27.60 13.07 -9.36
N GLN A 283 -28.89 13.23 -9.09
CA GLN A 283 -29.92 12.31 -9.60
C GLN A 283 -30.00 12.32 -11.12
N ARG A 284 -29.94 13.51 -11.75
CA ARG A 284 -29.81 13.62 -13.22
C ARG A 284 -28.50 12.99 -13.71
N GLY A 285 -27.42 13.16 -12.97
CA GLY A 285 -26.13 12.54 -13.27
C GLY A 285 -26.17 11.01 -13.26
N LEU A 286 -26.83 10.41 -12.26
CA LEU A 286 -27.08 8.98 -12.19
C LEU A 286 -27.93 8.50 -13.38
N GLN A 287 -29.03 9.19 -13.67
CA GLN A 287 -29.88 8.85 -14.83
C GLN A 287 -29.11 8.93 -16.14
N ALA A 288 -28.30 9.97 -16.32
CA ALA A 288 -27.42 10.15 -17.48
C ALA A 288 -26.36 9.06 -17.59
N PHE A 289 -25.78 8.62 -16.47
CA PHE A 289 -24.80 7.54 -16.42
C PHE A 289 -25.40 6.19 -16.86
N GLN A 290 -26.68 5.97 -16.58
CA GLN A 290 -27.41 4.75 -16.97
C GLN A 290 -28.04 4.85 -18.37
N ALA A 291 -27.97 6.01 -19.01
CA ALA A 291 -28.69 6.27 -20.24
C ALA A 291 -28.08 5.50 -21.43
N PRO A 292 -28.89 4.93 -22.34
CA PRO A 292 -28.40 4.10 -23.44
C PRO A 292 -27.37 4.77 -24.34
N GLN A 293 -27.40 6.10 -24.46
CA GLN A 293 -26.50 6.87 -25.32
C GLN A 293 -25.11 7.13 -24.71
N THR A 294 -24.96 7.07 -23.38
CA THR A 294 -23.66 7.32 -22.72
C THR A 294 -22.86 6.03 -22.55
N HIS A 295 -23.53 4.87 -22.55
CA HIS A 295 -22.96 3.52 -22.40
C HIS A 295 -22.10 3.30 -21.15
N CYS A 296 -22.07 4.22 -20.17
CA CYS A 296 -21.18 4.09 -19.01
C CYS A 296 -21.48 2.82 -18.21
N ASN A 297 -22.77 2.54 -17.96
CA ASN A 297 -23.25 1.35 -17.25
C ASN A 297 -23.04 0.02 -18.00
N ALA A 298 -22.62 0.03 -19.27
CA ALA A 298 -22.31 -1.20 -20.00
C ALA A 298 -20.99 -1.85 -19.52
N CYS A 299 -20.07 -1.03 -19.02
CA CYS A 299 -18.81 -1.48 -18.42
C CYS A 299 -18.79 -1.26 -16.90
N HIS A 300 -19.28 -0.12 -16.44
CA HIS A 300 -19.36 0.24 -15.02
C HIS A 300 -20.75 -0.09 -14.47
N THR A 301 -21.05 -1.39 -14.40
CA THR A 301 -22.37 -1.90 -14.04
C THR A 301 -22.78 -1.55 -12.62
N LEU A 302 -24.09 -1.34 -12.39
CA LEU A 302 -24.68 -1.11 -11.08
C LEU A 302 -25.33 -2.38 -10.50
N ALA A 303 -25.04 -3.57 -11.04
CA ALA A 303 -25.65 -4.81 -10.56
C ALA A 303 -25.34 -5.08 -9.08
N ASP A 304 -24.13 -4.72 -8.67
CA ASP A 304 -23.58 -4.97 -7.33
C ASP A 304 -23.29 -3.65 -6.60
N ASP A 305 -23.80 -2.53 -7.12
CA ASP A 305 -23.55 -1.16 -6.66
C ASP A 305 -22.06 -0.74 -6.58
N LEU A 306 -21.12 -1.50 -7.15
CA LEU A 306 -19.67 -1.21 -7.19
C LEU A 306 -19.21 -0.38 -8.40
N PHE A 307 -20.09 -0.16 -9.37
CA PHE A 307 -19.80 0.59 -10.61
C PHE A 307 -18.64 -0.03 -11.41
N THR A 308 -18.59 -1.35 -11.48
CA THR A 308 -17.67 -2.12 -12.31
C THR A 308 -18.31 -3.45 -12.70
N GLY A 309 -18.09 -3.86 -13.94
CA GLY A 309 -18.42 -5.22 -14.39
C GLY A 309 -17.28 -6.22 -14.18
N ASN A 310 -16.17 -5.84 -13.52
CA ASN A 310 -14.98 -6.65 -13.25
C ASN A 310 -14.28 -7.28 -14.48
N GLY A 311 -14.76 -6.98 -15.70
CA GLY A 311 -14.18 -7.44 -16.96
C GLY A 311 -12.97 -6.61 -17.39
N PHE A 312 -12.45 -6.94 -18.57
CA PHE A 312 -11.29 -6.29 -19.18
C PHE A 312 -11.68 -5.66 -20.51
N ARG A 313 -11.33 -4.38 -20.69
CA ARG A 313 -11.72 -3.58 -21.85
C ARG A 313 -10.52 -2.80 -22.35
N ASN A 314 -10.41 -2.66 -23.66
CA ASN A 314 -9.49 -1.71 -24.27
C ASN A 314 -10.29 -0.51 -24.74
N ILE A 315 -10.11 0.63 -24.07
CA ILE A 315 -10.82 1.86 -24.44
C ILE A 315 -10.14 2.59 -25.61
N GLY A 316 -8.95 2.14 -26.06
CA GLY A 316 -8.15 2.81 -27.08
C GLY A 316 -7.38 4.00 -26.52
N LEU A 317 -6.93 3.92 -25.25
CA LEU A 317 -6.22 5.02 -24.56
C LEU A 317 -4.78 5.20 -25.06
N ARG A 318 -4.06 4.09 -25.26
CA ARG A 318 -2.64 4.04 -25.65
C ARG A 318 -2.41 3.00 -26.75
N PRO A 319 -1.33 3.12 -27.55
CA PRO A 319 -0.86 2.03 -28.40
C PRO A 319 -0.63 0.75 -27.59
N ILE A 320 -1.04 -0.38 -28.15
CA ILE A 320 -0.83 -1.71 -27.54
C ILE A 320 0.65 -2.05 -27.39
N ALA A 321 1.51 -1.51 -28.26
CA ALA A 321 2.95 -1.74 -28.23
C ALA A 321 3.62 -1.21 -26.94
N GLU A 322 3.05 -0.19 -26.31
CA GLU A 322 3.59 0.40 -25.06
C GLU A 322 3.22 -0.44 -23.83
N ASP A 323 1.99 -0.97 -23.80
CA ASP A 323 1.54 -1.88 -22.74
C ASP A 323 0.47 -2.83 -23.30
N ASN A 324 0.87 -4.10 -23.46
CA ASN A 324 0.00 -5.17 -23.97
C ASN A 324 -1.13 -5.54 -22.99
N GLY A 325 -1.10 -5.05 -21.76
CA GLY A 325 -2.14 -5.26 -20.75
C GLY A 325 -2.40 -6.74 -20.49
N ARG A 326 -3.67 -7.13 -20.52
CA ARG A 326 -4.11 -8.52 -20.24
C ARG A 326 -3.48 -9.57 -21.15
N GLN A 327 -3.14 -9.26 -22.40
CA GLN A 327 -2.51 -10.24 -23.29
C GLN A 327 -1.19 -10.77 -22.73
N ALA A 328 -0.43 -9.96 -21.97
CA ALA A 328 0.80 -10.41 -21.34
C ALA A 328 0.56 -11.57 -20.35
N ILE A 329 -0.67 -11.70 -19.85
CA ILE A 329 -1.08 -12.72 -18.87
C ILE A 329 -1.76 -13.91 -19.57
N THR A 330 -2.63 -13.64 -20.56
CA THR A 330 -3.43 -14.70 -21.20
C THR A 330 -2.79 -15.30 -22.43
N GLY A 331 -1.85 -14.59 -23.07
CA GLY A 331 -1.29 -14.95 -24.38
C GLY A 331 -2.27 -14.80 -25.55
N ILE A 332 -3.51 -14.37 -25.30
CA ILE A 332 -4.57 -14.29 -26.31
C ILE A 332 -4.52 -12.93 -27.01
N ALA A 333 -4.33 -12.92 -28.33
CA ALA A 333 -4.25 -11.68 -29.12
C ALA A 333 -5.50 -10.78 -29.00
N ALA A 334 -6.68 -11.36 -28.78
CA ALA A 334 -7.91 -10.60 -28.54
C ALA A 334 -7.93 -9.83 -27.21
N ASP A 335 -7.01 -10.12 -26.28
CA ASP A 335 -6.88 -9.40 -25.00
C ASP A 335 -5.85 -8.26 -25.05
N ALA A 336 -5.25 -7.99 -26.21
CA ALA A 336 -4.23 -6.95 -26.39
C ALA A 336 -4.73 -5.55 -25.97
N GLY A 337 -4.02 -4.89 -25.07
CA GLY A 337 -4.37 -3.56 -24.56
C GLY A 337 -5.63 -3.51 -23.70
N ARG A 338 -6.18 -4.67 -23.29
CA ARG A 338 -7.32 -4.71 -22.37
C ARG A 338 -6.85 -4.57 -20.94
N PHE A 339 -7.54 -3.73 -20.19
CA PHE A 339 -7.32 -3.50 -18.77
C PHE A 339 -8.61 -3.67 -17.98
N LYS A 340 -8.47 -4.03 -16.71
CA LYS A 340 -9.57 -4.22 -15.77
C LYS A 340 -10.40 -2.95 -15.69
N VAL A 341 -11.72 -3.09 -15.76
CA VAL A 341 -12.65 -1.98 -15.51
C VAL A 341 -12.61 -1.66 -14.02
N PRO A 342 -12.14 -0.46 -13.60
CA PRO A 342 -12.07 -0.12 -12.18
C PRO A 342 -13.47 0.21 -11.63
N GLY A 343 -13.67 -0.03 -10.33
CA GLY A 343 -14.84 0.51 -9.62
C GLY A 343 -14.77 2.05 -9.58
N LEU A 344 -15.95 2.69 -9.63
CA LEU A 344 -16.06 4.16 -9.60
C LEU A 344 -16.41 4.73 -8.21
N ARG A 345 -16.57 3.88 -7.19
CA ARG A 345 -16.69 4.35 -5.81
C ARG A 345 -15.46 5.17 -5.42
N ASN A 346 -15.71 6.30 -4.74
CA ASN A 346 -14.69 7.27 -4.29
C ASN A 346 -13.82 7.88 -5.41
N VAL A 347 -14.22 7.76 -6.67
CA VAL A 347 -13.42 8.25 -7.81
C VAL A 347 -13.20 9.76 -7.77
N GLY A 348 -14.06 10.51 -7.06
CA GLY A 348 -13.89 11.94 -6.79
C GLY A 348 -12.69 12.31 -5.92
N LEU A 349 -12.11 11.38 -5.16
CA LEU A 349 -10.95 11.63 -4.30
C LEU A 349 -9.60 11.39 -5.01
N LYS A 350 -9.62 10.75 -6.18
CA LYS A 350 -8.43 10.39 -6.96
C LYS A 350 -7.82 11.62 -7.65
N ARG A 351 -6.51 11.56 -7.87
CA ARG A 351 -5.73 12.60 -8.59
C ARG A 351 -5.24 12.16 -9.97
N THR A 352 -5.31 10.87 -10.25
CA THR A 352 -4.87 10.26 -11.50
C THR A 352 -5.92 9.24 -11.93
N PHE A 353 -6.13 9.12 -13.23
CA PHE A 353 -7.14 8.24 -13.81
C PHE A 353 -6.55 7.42 -14.97
N MET A 354 -7.17 6.27 -15.23
CA MET A 354 -6.70 5.23 -16.16
C MET A 354 -5.47 4.46 -15.66
N HIS A 355 -5.08 3.40 -16.38
CA HIS A 355 -3.97 2.52 -15.98
C HIS A 355 -2.61 3.22 -15.97
N ASN A 356 -2.46 4.30 -16.73
CA ASN A 356 -1.24 5.10 -16.83
C ASN A 356 -1.34 6.46 -16.13
N GLY A 357 -2.49 6.77 -15.50
CA GLY A 357 -2.69 8.06 -14.85
C GLY A 357 -2.66 9.29 -15.78
N GLN A 358 -2.85 9.10 -17.10
CA GLN A 358 -2.77 10.15 -18.12
C GLN A 358 -3.69 11.36 -17.86
N PHE A 359 -4.80 11.17 -17.17
CA PHE A 359 -5.71 12.24 -16.79
C PHE A 359 -5.59 12.56 -15.31
N GLN A 360 -5.70 13.85 -14.96
CA GLN A 360 -5.65 14.32 -13.57
C GLN A 360 -6.99 14.83 -13.03
N THR A 361 -8.00 14.95 -13.88
CA THR A 361 -9.34 15.38 -13.49
C THR A 361 -10.43 14.50 -14.12
N LEU A 362 -11.56 14.36 -13.43
CA LEU A 362 -12.77 13.73 -14.01
C LEU A 362 -13.25 14.49 -15.25
N THR A 363 -13.04 15.81 -15.32
CA THR A 363 -13.34 16.62 -16.49
C THR A 363 -12.56 16.13 -17.72
N ASP A 364 -11.25 15.82 -17.57
CA ASP A 364 -10.43 15.33 -18.67
C ASP A 364 -10.87 13.93 -19.11
N VAL A 365 -11.21 13.06 -18.16
CA VAL A 365 -11.77 11.72 -18.42
C VAL A 365 -13.05 11.83 -19.26
N LEU A 366 -14.01 12.63 -18.81
CA LEU A 366 -15.29 12.78 -19.50
C LEU A 366 -15.13 13.48 -20.85
N ARG A 367 -14.25 14.48 -20.96
CA ARG A 367 -13.91 15.13 -22.24
C ARG A 367 -13.34 14.12 -23.24
N TRP A 368 -12.50 13.19 -22.79
CA TRP A 368 -11.93 12.16 -23.65
C TRP A 368 -12.99 11.19 -24.18
N TYR A 369 -13.90 10.71 -23.33
CA TYR A 369 -15.03 9.89 -23.77
C TYR A 369 -16.00 10.65 -24.69
N ALA A 370 -16.25 11.94 -24.42
CA ALA A 370 -17.11 12.78 -25.24
C ALA A 370 -16.47 13.22 -26.57
N ARG A 371 -15.21 12.85 -26.83
CA ARG A 371 -14.41 13.33 -27.98
C ARG A 371 -14.43 14.86 -28.09
N GLY A 372 -14.36 15.54 -26.95
CA GLY A 372 -14.36 16.99 -26.87
C GLY A 372 -13.15 17.62 -27.55
N GLN A 373 -13.23 18.93 -27.86
CA GLN A 373 -12.11 19.67 -28.46
C GLN A 373 -10.84 19.52 -27.61
N GLY A 374 -9.72 19.21 -28.26
CA GLY A 374 -8.42 19.02 -27.61
C GLY A 374 -8.27 17.71 -26.84
N ALA A 375 -9.23 16.77 -26.92
CA ALA A 375 -9.04 15.44 -26.34
C ALA A 375 -7.86 14.71 -27.00
N PRO A 376 -7.03 13.98 -26.23
CA PRO A 376 -6.00 13.11 -26.79
C PRO A 376 -6.54 12.12 -27.83
N PRO A 377 -5.69 11.64 -28.75
CA PRO A 377 -6.10 10.66 -29.76
C PRO A 377 -6.62 9.37 -29.11
N GLN A 378 -7.43 8.64 -29.89
CA GLN A 378 -7.82 7.27 -29.57
C GLN A 378 -7.15 6.30 -30.54
N PHE A 379 -6.75 5.15 -30.02
CA PHE A 379 -6.05 4.11 -30.75
C PHE A 379 -7.02 2.96 -31.08
N PRO A 380 -7.33 2.70 -32.37
CA PRO A 380 -8.42 1.79 -32.75
C PRO A 380 -8.06 0.30 -32.66
N GLN A 381 -6.76 -0.04 -32.51
CA GLN A 381 -6.32 -1.43 -32.46
C GLN A 381 -6.93 -2.14 -31.25
N ASN A 382 -7.69 -3.21 -31.49
CA ASN A 382 -8.44 -3.98 -30.47
C ASN A 382 -9.33 -3.12 -29.55
N GLN A 383 -9.75 -1.94 -30.00
CA GLN A 383 -10.63 -1.06 -29.23
C GLN A 383 -12.01 -1.69 -29.04
N ASP A 384 -12.60 -1.54 -27.86
CA ASP A 384 -13.95 -2.01 -27.59
C ASP A 384 -14.96 -1.29 -28.52
N PRO A 385 -15.83 -2.03 -29.24
CA PRO A 385 -16.77 -1.46 -30.21
C PRO A 385 -17.74 -0.43 -29.65
N LEU A 386 -17.96 -0.39 -28.32
CA LEU A 386 -18.82 0.61 -27.67
C LEU A 386 -18.18 1.99 -27.60
N ILE A 387 -16.84 2.09 -27.61
CA ILE A 387 -16.15 3.37 -27.42
C ILE A 387 -16.50 4.40 -28.51
N PRO A 388 -16.46 4.08 -29.81
CA PRO A 388 -16.82 5.06 -30.84
C PRO A 388 -18.31 5.43 -30.86
N THR A 389 -19.18 4.74 -30.11
CA THR A 389 -20.64 5.01 -30.10
C THR A 389 -21.10 5.88 -28.94
N ILE A 390 -20.21 6.24 -28.00
CA ILE A 390 -20.54 7.07 -26.84
C ILE A 390 -20.94 8.48 -27.29
N GLN A 391 -22.13 8.92 -26.84
CA GLN A 391 -22.64 10.26 -27.06
C GLN A 391 -22.86 10.97 -25.73
N MET A 392 -22.09 12.03 -25.47
CA MET A 392 -22.12 12.74 -24.20
C MET A 392 -22.11 14.26 -24.40
N PRO A 393 -23.29 14.90 -24.49
CA PRO A 393 -23.38 16.36 -24.54
C PRO A 393 -22.76 17.03 -23.30
N PRO A 394 -22.26 18.28 -23.39
CA PRO A 394 -21.56 18.94 -22.27
C PRO A 394 -22.36 19.02 -20.97
N GLN A 395 -23.66 19.31 -21.03
CA GLN A 395 -24.53 19.37 -19.85
C GLN A 395 -24.64 17.99 -19.17
N VAL A 396 -24.73 16.93 -19.96
CA VAL A 396 -24.78 15.54 -19.48
C VAL A 396 -23.46 15.17 -18.79
N ALA A 397 -22.33 15.56 -19.36
CA ALA A 397 -21.00 15.36 -18.74
C ALA A 397 -20.89 16.04 -17.37
N GLY A 398 -21.38 17.28 -17.23
CA GLY A 398 -21.35 18.00 -15.95
C GLY A 398 -22.19 17.35 -14.85
N ASP A 399 -23.42 16.89 -15.17
CA ASP A 399 -24.26 16.19 -14.21
C ASP A 399 -23.65 14.82 -13.82
N ILE A 400 -23.10 14.05 -14.78
CA ILE A 400 -22.36 12.79 -14.51
C ILE A 400 -21.15 13.06 -13.60
N GLN A 401 -20.37 14.10 -13.90
CA GLN A 401 -19.21 14.46 -13.08
C GLN A 401 -19.61 14.70 -11.63
N ASN A 402 -20.66 15.48 -11.38
CA ASN A 402 -21.12 15.76 -10.03
C ASN A 402 -21.57 14.48 -9.30
N PHE A 403 -22.28 13.59 -10.00
CA PHE A 403 -22.64 12.29 -9.45
C PHE A 403 -21.40 11.45 -9.08
N LEU A 404 -20.44 11.29 -9.99
CA LEU A 404 -19.22 10.52 -9.71
C LEU A 404 -18.37 11.13 -8.60
N GLN A 405 -18.22 12.46 -8.60
CA GLN A 405 -17.34 13.17 -7.68
C GLN A 405 -17.91 13.25 -6.27
N ASN A 406 -19.21 13.50 -6.15
CA ASN A 406 -19.84 13.83 -4.87
C ASN A 406 -20.91 12.82 -4.45
N GLY A 407 -21.56 12.14 -5.40
CA GLY A 407 -22.57 11.13 -5.11
C GLY A 407 -21.96 9.78 -4.69
N LEU A 408 -20.77 9.44 -5.20
CA LEU A 408 -20.07 8.17 -4.95
C LEU A 408 -18.93 8.27 -3.93
N THR A 409 -18.76 9.41 -3.27
CA THR A 409 -17.70 9.61 -2.27
C THR A 409 -18.23 9.30 -0.88
N ASP A 410 -17.68 8.26 -0.26
CA ASP A 410 -17.97 7.88 1.11
C ASP A 410 -17.25 8.82 2.09
N PRO A 411 -17.98 9.49 2.99
CA PRO A 411 -17.38 10.39 3.97
C PRO A 411 -16.31 9.74 4.84
N ARG A 412 -16.40 8.43 5.11
CA ARG A 412 -15.41 7.72 5.92
C ARG A 412 -14.07 7.59 5.21
N VAL A 413 -14.09 7.36 3.90
CA VAL A 413 -12.88 7.33 3.07
C VAL A 413 -12.24 8.72 3.02
N ALA A 414 -13.04 9.74 2.71
CA ALA A 414 -12.55 11.12 2.61
C ALA A 414 -11.93 11.64 3.92
N ASN A 415 -12.50 11.25 5.06
CA ASN A 415 -12.06 11.68 6.38
C ASN A 415 -11.10 10.68 7.06
N ALA A 416 -10.74 9.58 6.40
CA ALA A 416 -9.98 8.47 6.99
C ALA A 416 -10.49 8.05 8.38
N THR A 417 -11.79 7.78 8.48
CA THR A 417 -12.38 7.16 9.67
C THR A 417 -12.50 5.66 9.47
N PHE A 418 -12.56 4.91 10.57
CA PHE A 418 -12.64 3.45 10.55
C PHE A 418 -13.66 2.92 9.50
N PRO A 419 -13.28 1.91 8.69
CA PRO A 419 -12.03 1.13 8.70
C PRO A 419 -10.87 1.75 7.87
N PHE A 420 -11.02 2.98 7.40
CA PHE A 420 -10.04 3.70 6.57
C PHE A 420 -9.09 4.60 7.37
N ASP A 421 -9.20 4.54 8.69
CA ASP A 421 -8.30 5.17 9.63
C ASP A 421 -6.89 4.58 9.52
N ARG A 422 -5.89 5.43 9.78
CA ARG A 422 -4.49 5.13 9.45
C ARG A 422 -3.53 5.80 10.43
N PRO A 423 -2.33 5.22 10.64
CA PRO A 423 -1.24 5.92 11.26
C PRO A 423 -0.67 7.02 10.36
N THR A 424 0.23 7.81 10.91
CA THR A 424 1.12 8.72 10.17
C THR A 424 2.41 7.97 9.84
N LEU A 425 2.78 7.88 8.56
CA LEU A 425 3.99 7.17 8.11
C LEU A 425 5.25 8.02 8.29
N PHE A 426 6.45 7.41 8.35
CA PHE A 426 7.71 8.16 8.37
C PHE A 426 7.89 9.00 7.10
N SER A 427 7.50 8.47 5.93
CA SER A 427 7.53 9.24 4.67
C SER A 427 6.70 10.54 4.70
N GLU A 428 5.72 10.63 5.61
CA GLU A 428 4.85 11.80 5.83
C GLU A 428 5.38 12.78 6.91
N ARG A 429 6.51 12.47 7.56
CA ARG A 429 7.11 13.27 8.65
C ARG A 429 8.37 14.02 8.18
N PRO A 430 8.24 15.20 7.54
CA PRO A 430 9.38 15.90 6.94
C PRO A 430 10.45 16.37 7.94
N THR A 431 10.12 16.50 9.23
CA THR A 431 11.08 16.86 10.28
C THR A 431 12.07 15.76 10.59
N ASP A 432 11.66 14.51 10.40
CA ASP A 432 12.42 13.30 10.75
C ASP A 432 13.20 12.79 9.53
N ARG A 433 12.93 13.34 8.35
CA ARG A 433 13.61 12.98 7.10
C ARG A 433 14.92 13.73 6.95
N ALA A 434 15.94 13.01 6.50
CA ALA A 434 17.20 13.63 6.12
C ALA A 434 17.03 14.51 4.88
N THR A 435 17.82 15.58 4.80
CA THR A 435 17.78 16.55 3.70
C THR A 435 19.18 16.85 3.18
N VAL A 436 19.29 17.23 1.91
CA VAL A 436 20.56 17.67 1.33
C VAL A 436 20.65 19.19 1.47
N VAL A 437 21.69 19.68 2.16
CA VAL A 437 21.86 21.11 2.48
C VAL A 437 22.83 21.85 1.54
N GLY A 438 23.31 21.19 0.49
CA GLY A 438 24.19 21.76 -0.55
C GLY A 438 25.68 21.59 -0.26
N GLY A 439 26.52 22.45 -0.84
CA GLY A 439 27.99 22.35 -0.77
C GLY A 439 28.59 21.42 -1.83
N GLY A 440 29.73 20.82 -1.51
CA GLY A 440 30.45 19.91 -2.39
C GLY A 440 31.53 20.57 -3.26
N VAL A 441 32.36 19.74 -3.86
CA VAL A 441 33.46 20.12 -4.76
C VAL A 441 33.36 19.21 -5.98
N ALA A 442 33.28 19.83 -7.16
CA ALA A 442 33.19 19.10 -8.41
C ALA A 442 34.48 18.35 -8.70
N GLY A 443 34.33 17.14 -9.23
CA GLY A 443 35.42 16.31 -9.72
C GLY A 443 35.43 16.16 -11.23
N SER A 444 35.83 14.98 -11.68
CA SER A 444 35.87 14.56 -13.08
C SER A 444 34.54 14.83 -13.78
N GLY A 445 34.61 15.46 -14.96
CA GLY A 445 33.44 15.90 -15.73
C GLY A 445 32.77 17.17 -15.20
N GLY A 446 33.35 17.85 -14.20
CA GLY A 446 32.74 19.04 -13.60
C GLY A 446 31.51 18.73 -12.76
N LEU A 447 31.33 17.47 -12.37
CA LEU A 447 30.17 16.99 -11.63
C LEU A 447 30.44 17.05 -10.12
N VAL A 448 29.50 17.60 -9.36
CA VAL A 448 29.49 17.48 -7.91
C VAL A 448 28.89 16.13 -7.53
N PRO A 449 29.60 15.28 -6.76
CA PRO A 449 29.02 14.04 -6.24
C PRO A 449 27.72 14.29 -5.47
N GLN A 450 26.74 13.41 -5.67
CA GLN A 450 25.42 13.56 -5.07
C GLN A 450 25.24 12.53 -3.96
N ILE A 451 25.12 12.99 -2.71
CA ILE A 451 24.83 12.12 -1.57
C ILE A 451 23.38 11.62 -1.61
N VAL A 452 23.17 10.39 -1.15
CA VAL A 452 21.85 9.76 -0.97
C VAL A 452 21.66 9.45 0.51
N VAL A 453 20.62 10.03 1.11
CA VAL A 453 20.27 9.91 2.54
C VAL A 453 18.78 9.61 2.70
N ASP A 454 18.28 8.64 1.93
CA ASP A 454 16.82 8.39 1.81
C ASP A 454 16.27 7.48 2.92
N ALA A 455 17.11 6.60 3.48
CA ALA A 455 16.73 5.69 4.55
C ALA A 455 16.42 6.43 5.86
N PRO A 456 15.48 5.94 6.70
CA PRO A 456 15.20 6.55 8.00
C PRO A 456 16.37 6.38 8.96
N ALA A 457 16.85 7.48 9.52
CA ALA A 457 17.86 7.48 10.57
C ALA A 457 17.26 7.18 11.96
N MET A 458 16.47 6.13 12.03
CA MET A 458 15.88 5.62 13.27
C MET A 458 16.94 4.82 14.04
N LEU A 459 17.13 5.11 15.32
CA LEU A 459 17.92 4.23 16.19
C LEU A 459 17.29 2.82 16.23
N GLY A 460 18.12 1.80 16.09
CA GLY A 460 17.71 0.41 15.88
C GLY A 460 17.58 0.01 14.40
N ASN A 461 17.70 0.93 13.44
CA ASN A 461 17.72 0.58 12.03
C ASN A 461 19.09 0.00 11.63
N THR A 462 19.19 -1.33 11.63
CA THR A 462 20.40 -2.08 11.28
C THR A 462 20.72 -2.07 9.78
N GLU A 463 19.74 -1.74 8.93
CA GLU A 463 19.89 -1.64 7.48
C GLU A 463 20.09 -0.20 6.98
N TYR A 464 20.32 0.75 7.90
CA TYR A 464 20.57 2.13 7.52
C TYR A 464 21.83 2.23 6.65
N ARG A 465 21.78 3.11 5.64
CA ARG A 465 22.85 3.25 4.65
C ARG A 465 22.85 4.64 4.05
N ILE A 466 24.03 5.07 3.63
CA ILE A 466 24.25 6.35 2.96
C ILE A 466 24.93 6.07 1.62
N GLY A 467 24.37 6.59 0.54
CA GLY A 467 24.90 6.42 -0.81
C GLY A 467 25.60 7.66 -1.33
N VAL A 468 26.32 7.51 -2.45
CA VAL A 468 26.77 8.59 -3.30
C VAL A 468 26.76 8.16 -4.76
N GLY A 469 26.36 9.07 -5.64
CA GLY A 469 26.48 8.92 -7.08
C GLY A 469 27.20 10.11 -7.72
N ARG A 470 27.34 10.08 -9.04
CA ARG A 470 28.05 11.12 -9.80
C ARG A 470 29.51 11.28 -9.39
N VAL A 471 30.14 10.20 -8.93
CA VAL A 471 31.59 10.15 -8.66
C VAL A 471 32.35 9.58 -9.85
N LEU A 472 33.67 9.74 -9.84
CA LEU A 472 34.56 9.04 -10.77
C LEU A 472 34.47 7.52 -10.51
N GLY A 473 34.14 6.74 -11.53
CA GLY A 473 34.08 5.27 -11.42
C GLY A 473 35.44 4.65 -11.10
N GLY A 474 35.46 3.71 -10.16
CA GLY A 474 36.69 3.12 -9.61
C GLY A 474 37.47 4.01 -8.63
N ALA A 475 36.98 5.21 -8.31
CA ALA A 475 37.63 6.08 -7.34
C ALA A 475 37.62 5.46 -5.94
N THR A 476 38.70 5.70 -5.19
CA THR A 476 38.72 5.45 -3.74
C THR A 476 38.01 6.60 -3.02
N LEU A 477 37.14 6.28 -2.07
CA LEU A 477 36.36 7.28 -1.35
C LEU A 477 36.03 6.80 0.07
N ARG A 478 35.66 7.75 0.93
CA ARG A 478 35.18 7.44 2.28
C ARG A 478 34.12 8.42 2.75
N LEU A 479 33.26 7.95 3.65
CA LEU A 479 32.22 8.76 4.27
C LEU A 479 32.74 9.41 5.56
N GLY A 480 32.55 10.72 5.69
CA GLY A 480 32.76 11.46 6.93
C GLY A 480 31.44 11.84 7.59
N ILE A 481 31.39 11.74 8.92
CA ILE A 481 30.25 12.17 9.74
C ILE A 481 30.70 13.28 10.70
N SER A 482 29.86 14.30 10.88
CA SER A 482 30.07 15.42 11.79
C SER A 482 28.84 15.66 12.65
N VAL A 483 29.03 15.97 13.92
CA VAL A 483 27.97 16.47 14.83
C VAL A 483 27.82 18.00 14.77
N SER A 484 28.74 18.68 14.09
CA SER A 484 28.68 20.12 13.84
C SER A 484 28.22 20.42 12.41
N PRO A 485 27.45 21.51 12.19
CA PRO A 485 27.04 21.93 10.85
C PRO A 485 28.23 22.19 9.91
N PRO A 486 28.05 22.04 8.59
CA PRO A 486 29.10 22.35 7.62
C PRO A 486 29.43 23.85 7.62
N VAL A 487 30.71 24.17 7.42
CA VAL A 487 31.18 25.54 7.17
C VAL A 487 31.51 25.67 5.70
N ASN A 488 30.89 26.61 5.00
CA ASN A 488 31.05 26.81 3.55
C ASN A 488 30.82 25.52 2.72
N GLY A 489 29.84 24.69 3.11
CA GLY A 489 29.48 23.47 2.38
C GLY A 489 30.43 22.29 2.57
N ARG A 490 31.33 22.35 3.55
CA ARG A 490 32.22 21.26 3.95
C ARG A 490 32.05 20.96 5.44
N ILE A 491 31.93 19.68 5.79
CA ILE A 491 31.92 19.25 7.19
C ILE A 491 33.34 19.14 7.74
N THR A 492 33.48 19.23 9.06
CA THR A 492 34.68 18.79 9.79
C THR A 492 34.35 17.46 10.45
N PRO A 493 34.74 16.32 9.85
CA PRO A 493 34.30 15.03 10.36
C PRO A 493 34.83 14.75 11.76
N THR A 494 33.93 14.36 12.65
CA THR A 494 34.24 13.81 13.98
C THR A 494 34.42 12.30 13.93
N ARG A 495 33.91 11.66 12.86
CA ARG A 495 34.06 10.22 12.58
C ARG A 495 34.30 9.97 11.10
N TRP A 496 35.07 8.92 10.83
CA TRP A 496 35.32 8.39 9.49
C TRP A 496 34.88 6.94 9.41
N PHE A 497 34.31 6.57 8.27
CA PHE A 497 34.23 5.19 7.83
C PHE A 497 35.50 4.80 7.06
N ASP A 498 35.69 3.50 6.92
CA ASP A 498 36.77 2.94 6.10
C ASP A 498 36.62 3.35 4.63
N PHE A 499 37.73 3.24 3.91
CA PHE A 499 37.72 3.48 2.48
C PHE A 499 36.96 2.38 1.75
N THR A 500 36.21 2.80 0.74
CA THR A 500 35.55 1.93 -0.24
C THR A 500 35.93 2.36 -1.65
N SER A 501 35.45 1.64 -2.65
CA SER A 501 35.65 1.96 -4.07
C SER A 501 34.31 2.17 -4.75
N ALA A 502 34.22 3.21 -5.58
CA ALA A 502 33.06 3.45 -6.40
C ALA A 502 32.97 2.39 -7.51
N SER A 503 31.77 1.85 -7.74
CA SER A 503 31.49 1.00 -8.90
C SER A 503 31.56 1.81 -10.21
N GLY A 504 31.30 1.17 -11.35
CA GLY A 504 31.24 1.84 -12.65
C GLY A 504 32.59 2.32 -13.19
N THR A 505 32.56 3.00 -14.34
CA THR A 505 33.76 3.46 -15.05
C THR A 505 33.59 4.86 -15.61
N GLY A 506 34.61 5.70 -15.48
CA GLY A 506 34.64 7.05 -16.06
C GLY A 506 33.93 8.11 -15.22
N SER A 507 33.87 9.33 -15.75
CA SER A 507 33.36 10.51 -15.04
C SER A 507 31.87 10.41 -14.76
N GLY A 508 31.47 10.51 -13.48
CA GLY A 508 30.08 10.62 -13.07
C GLY A 508 29.27 9.32 -13.07
N ALA A 509 29.86 8.20 -13.49
CA ALA A 509 29.20 6.91 -13.52
C ALA A 509 29.38 6.11 -12.22
N GLY A 510 30.24 6.58 -11.32
CA GLY A 510 30.51 5.86 -10.09
C GLY A 510 29.41 6.02 -9.05
N VAL A 511 29.18 4.92 -8.33
CA VAL A 511 28.25 4.82 -7.21
C VAL A 511 28.94 4.07 -6.06
N ALA A 512 28.69 4.50 -4.83
CA ALA A 512 29.09 3.74 -3.65
C ALA A 512 28.01 3.84 -2.57
N THR A 513 27.99 2.84 -1.69
CA THR A 513 27.11 2.79 -0.53
C THR A 513 27.95 2.47 0.70
N GLN A 514 27.68 3.18 1.79
CA GLN A 514 28.18 2.86 3.12
C GLN A 514 27.00 2.32 3.95
N PRO A 515 26.93 1.00 4.19
CA PRO A 515 26.08 0.44 5.22
C PRO A 515 26.50 0.99 6.58
N TRP A 516 25.52 1.29 7.43
CA TRP A 516 25.74 1.80 8.76
C TRP A 516 24.57 1.41 9.66
N ALA A 517 24.73 0.36 10.47
CA ALA A 517 23.77 0.03 11.50
C ALA A 517 23.69 1.17 12.54
N LEU A 518 22.53 1.83 12.65
CA LEU A 518 22.31 2.89 13.63
C LEU A 518 21.87 2.28 14.96
N VAL A 519 22.82 1.67 15.66
CA VAL A 519 22.61 1.11 17.01
C VAL A 519 22.90 2.14 18.10
N ASP A 520 22.63 1.80 19.35
CA ASP A 520 22.96 2.68 20.47
C ASP A 520 24.47 2.94 20.58
N GLY A 521 24.84 4.13 21.07
CA GLY A 521 26.22 4.60 21.13
C GLY A 521 26.79 5.17 19.82
N GLU A 522 26.21 4.82 18.66
CA GLU A 522 26.63 5.35 17.35
C GLU A 522 26.09 6.77 17.09
N ALA A 523 24.92 7.07 17.64
CA ALA A 523 24.28 8.38 17.61
C ALA A 523 23.29 8.51 18.78
N SER A 524 22.88 9.75 19.10
CA SER A 524 21.89 10.00 20.15
C SER A 524 20.57 10.50 19.58
N THR A 525 19.46 10.17 20.25
CA THR A 525 18.13 10.66 19.89
C THR A 525 18.08 12.18 19.86
N GLY A 526 17.48 12.75 18.81
CA GLY A 526 17.37 14.20 18.62
C GLY A 526 18.66 14.86 18.15
N GLN A 527 19.76 14.11 18.03
CA GLN A 527 20.98 14.58 17.41
C GLN A 527 20.76 14.82 15.91
N VAL A 528 21.43 15.84 15.38
CA VAL A 528 21.50 16.05 13.93
C VAL A 528 22.93 15.77 13.50
N LEU A 529 23.08 14.80 12.61
CA LEU A 529 24.34 14.43 12.00
C LEU A 529 24.47 15.08 10.62
N PHE A 530 25.71 15.34 10.22
CA PHE A 530 26.04 15.83 8.89
C PHE A 530 26.99 14.86 8.22
N ALA A 531 26.61 14.39 7.03
CA ALA A 531 27.35 13.39 6.26
C ALA A 531 27.87 13.98 4.96
N GLN A 532 29.12 13.65 4.59
CA GLN A 532 29.72 14.06 3.32
C GLN A 532 30.72 13.00 2.83
N TRP A 533 30.67 12.68 1.54
CA TRP A 533 31.65 11.81 0.90
C TRP A 533 32.86 12.59 0.43
N PHE A 534 34.04 12.00 0.67
CA PHE A 534 35.34 12.50 0.25
C PHE A 534 35.90 11.52 -0.76
N VAL A 535 36.08 11.98 -2.01
CA VAL A 535 36.35 11.13 -3.16
C VAL A 535 37.69 11.52 -3.77
N ASP A 536 38.59 10.56 -3.90
CA ASP A 536 39.87 10.78 -4.57
C ASP A 536 39.63 10.94 -6.07
N ASP A 537 39.84 12.15 -6.57
CA ASP A 537 39.56 12.53 -7.95
C ASP A 537 40.60 13.55 -8.42
N PRO A 538 41.59 13.12 -9.23
CA PRO A 538 42.68 13.99 -9.67
C PRO A 538 42.22 15.23 -10.46
N ALA A 539 41.01 15.22 -11.03
CA ALA A 539 40.46 16.36 -11.75
C ALA A 539 39.79 17.39 -10.82
N ALA A 540 39.52 17.03 -9.57
CA ALA A 540 38.94 17.94 -8.58
C ALA A 540 39.98 18.95 -8.07
N ALA A 541 39.49 20.10 -7.57
CA ALA A 541 40.35 21.08 -6.93
C ALA A 541 41.04 20.47 -5.69
N GLY A 542 42.38 20.41 -5.71
CA GLY A 542 43.16 19.77 -4.65
C GLY A 542 43.14 18.24 -4.67
N GLY A 543 42.71 17.62 -5.79
CA GLY A 543 42.72 16.16 -5.99
C GLY A 543 41.60 15.40 -5.26
N GLN A 544 40.62 16.11 -4.70
CA GLN A 544 39.52 15.51 -3.95
C GLN A 544 38.18 16.18 -4.29
N ALA A 545 37.23 15.40 -4.79
CA ALA A 545 35.84 15.82 -4.94
C ALA A 545 35.08 15.58 -3.63
N LEU A 546 34.08 16.43 -3.36
CA LEU A 546 33.23 16.32 -2.17
C LEU A 546 31.78 16.25 -2.59
N SER A 547 31.01 15.36 -1.98
CA SER A 547 29.56 15.37 -2.20
C SER A 547 28.89 16.61 -1.61
N SER A 548 27.65 16.86 -2.03
CA SER A 548 26.74 17.64 -1.19
C SER A 548 26.64 17.05 0.22
N VAL A 549 26.30 17.89 1.20
CA VAL A 549 26.17 17.49 2.60
C VAL A 549 24.75 17.02 2.89
N GLY A 550 24.62 15.82 3.48
CA GLY A 550 23.37 15.33 4.04
C GLY A 550 23.20 15.78 5.49
N ARG A 551 22.05 16.35 5.85
CA ARG A 551 21.62 16.65 7.22
C ARG A 551 20.67 15.54 7.67
N ILE A 552 21.03 14.81 8.71
CA ILE A 552 20.38 13.57 9.13
C ILE A 552 19.88 13.76 10.57
N PRO A 553 18.58 14.04 10.79
CA PRO A 553 17.99 14.02 12.12
C PRO A 553 17.84 12.57 12.60
N VAL A 554 18.42 12.25 13.75
CA VAL A 554 18.31 10.93 14.38
C VAL A 554 17.12 10.92 15.32
N PHE A 555 16.29 9.88 15.22
CA PHE A 555 15.05 9.76 15.98
C PHE A 555 14.84 8.34 16.51
N CYS A 556 13.87 8.18 17.40
CA CYS A 556 13.45 6.87 17.90
C CYS A 556 12.14 6.42 17.27
N GLY A 557 11.99 5.11 17.15
CA GLY A 557 10.76 4.52 16.68
C GLY A 557 9.63 4.64 17.70
N SER A 558 8.42 4.30 17.27
CA SER A 558 7.22 4.35 18.10
C SER A 558 7.20 3.32 19.23
N ALA A 559 7.97 2.23 19.13
CA ALA A 559 8.18 1.29 20.23
C ALA A 559 9.11 1.85 21.32
N GLY A 560 9.80 2.95 21.03
CA GLY A 560 10.79 3.57 21.91
C GLY A 560 12.14 3.71 21.21
N CYS A 561 13.10 4.28 21.95
CA CYS A 561 14.51 4.16 21.58
C CYS A 561 15.01 2.78 21.99
N PRO A 562 15.95 2.17 21.25
CA PRO A 562 16.79 1.13 21.83
C PRO A 562 17.34 1.65 23.15
N SER A 563 17.26 0.83 24.20
CA SER A 563 17.70 1.23 25.51
C SER A 563 19.21 1.54 25.51
N PRO A 564 19.68 2.58 26.21
CA PRO A 564 21.12 2.82 26.39
C PRO A 564 21.83 1.67 27.12
N CYS A 565 21.04 0.78 27.73
CA CYS A 565 21.46 -0.40 28.47
C CYS A 565 21.65 -1.62 27.56
N GLY A 566 21.49 -1.41 26.25
CA GLY A 566 21.56 -2.48 25.26
C GLY A 566 20.38 -3.45 25.42
N PRO A 567 20.55 -4.71 24.99
CA PRO A 567 19.47 -5.67 24.97
C PRO A 567 19.20 -6.30 26.35
N ALA A 568 19.87 -5.82 27.40
CA ALA A 568 19.64 -6.26 28.78
C ALA A 568 18.50 -5.51 29.49
N ASP A 569 18.01 -4.38 28.94
CA ASP A 569 16.78 -3.72 29.39
C ASP A 569 15.59 -4.30 28.62
N ILE A 570 15.10 -5.43 29.13
CA ILE A 570 14.10 -6.28 28.47
C ILE A 570 12.72 -5.62 28.51
N ASN A 571 12.41 -4.89 29.58
CA ASN A 571 11.13 -4.20 29.73
C ASN A 571 11.12 -2.80 29.08
N SER A 572 12.28 -2.34 28.60
CA SER A 572 12.50 -1.03 27.97
C SER A 572 12.11 0.14 28.88
N ASP A 573 12.36 0.02 30.18
CA ASP A 573 12.12 1.07 31.19
C ASP A 573 13.30 2.03 31.35
N GLY A 574 14.43 1.74 30.70
CA GLY A 574 15.65 2.53 30.71
C GLY A 574 16.61 2.18 31.84
N PHE A 575 16.38 1.07 32.55
CA PHE A 575 17.25 0.53 33.60
C PHE A 575 17.54 -0.95 33.35
N THR A 576 18.67 -1.45 33.85
CA THR A 576 18.94 -2.90 33.95
C THR A 576 18.82 -3.32 35.40
N ASN A 577 17.80 -4.11 35.71
CA ASN A 577 17.51 -4.48 37.09
C ASN A 577 16.99 -5.93 37.21
N ALA A 578 16.64 -6.35 38.43
CA ALA A 578 16.22 -7.73 38.67
C ALA A 578 14.99 -8.13 37.85
N ASP A 579 14.10 -7.19 37.52
CA ASP A 579 12.92 -7.46 36.70
C ASP A 579 13.34 -7.83 35.27
N ASP A 580 14.37 -7.20 34.70
CA ASP A 580 14.90 -7.57 33.38
C ASP A 580 15.56 -8.94 33.38
N TYR A 581 16.30 -9.26 34.44
CA TYR A 581 16.88 -10.59 34.60
C TYR A 581 15.78 -11.65 34.69
N ASP A 582 14.74 -11.42 35.48
CA ASP A 582 13.63 -12.36 35.64
C ASP A 582 12.84 -12.53 34.33
N LEU A 583 12.64 -11.44 33.58
CA LEU A 583 12.01 -11.48 32.24
C LEU A 583 12.89 -12.24 31.25
N PHE A 584 14.18 -11.90 31.14
CA PHE A 584 15.12 -12.59 30.26
C PHE A 584 15.20 -14.08 30.60
N ALA A 585 15.38 -14.44 31.87
CA ALA A 585 15.45 -15.83 32.29
C ALA A 585 14.16 -16.60 31.92
N GLY A 586 12.99 -15.98 32.11
CA GLY A 586 11.71 -16.56 31.69
C GLY A 586 11.64 -16.80 30.17
N TYR A 587 12.08 -15.83 29.37
CA TYR A 587 12.09 -15.96 27.91
C TYR A 587 13.13 -16.97 27.43
N PHE A 588 14.33 -16.92 27.99
CA PHE A 588 15.43 -17.82 27.71
C PHE A 588 15.07 -19.28 27.99
N GLU A 589 14.50 -19.57 29.16
CA GLU A 589 14.12 -20.92 29.57
C GLU A 589 12.94 -21.48 28.74
N SER A 590 12.03 -20.61 28.31
CA SER A 590 10.89 -21.01 27.48
C SER A 590 11.22 -21.09 25.99
N GLY A 591 12.38 -20.59 25.57
CA GLY A 591 12.73 -20.43 24.16
C GLY A 591 11.90 -19.36 23.44
N ASP A 592 11.35 -18.41 24.19
CA ASP A 592 10.59 -17.27 23.67
C ASP A 592 11.54 -16.29 22.96
N THR A 593 11.16 -15.81 21.77
CA THR A 593 12.01 -14.93 20.95
C THR A 593 12.38 -13.61 21.62
N ARG A 594 11.73 -13.20 22.71
CA ARG A 594 12.19 -12.05 23.52
C ARG A 594 13.48 -12.33 24.29
N GLY A 595 13.85 -13.60 24.41
CA GLY A 595 15.15 -14.05 24.89
C GLY A 595 16.24 -14.02 23.82
N ASP A 596 15.91 -13.77 22.54
CA ASP A 596 16.87 -13.60 21.44
C ASP A 596 17.38 -12.14 21.44
N VAL A 597 18.19 -11.83 22.46
CA VAL A 597 18.71 -10.48 22.73
C VAL A 597 19.81 -10.08 21.75
N ASN A 598 20.43 -11.04 21.06
CA ASN A 598 21.43 -10.78 20.04
C ASN A 598 20.82 -10.67 18.63
N ALA A 599 19.52 -10.98 18.50
CA ALA A 599 18.71 -10.93 17.29
C ALA A 599 19.23 -11.82 16.14
N ASP A 600 19.80 -12.98 16.47
CA ASP A 600 20.30 -13.98 15.51
C ASP A 600 19.23 -14.98 15.04
N GLY A 601 18.04 -14.93 15.64
CA GLY A 601 16.90 -15.78 15.35
C GLY A 601 16.79 -17.03 16.23
N PHE A 602 17.69 -17.23 17.21
CA PHE A 602 17.72 -18.41 18.06
C PHE A 602 18.00 -18.07 19.50
N VAL A 603 17.11 -18.46 20.42
CA VAL A 603 17.33 -18.32 21.86
C VAL A 603 18.31 -19.39 22.34
N ASN A 604 19.56 -19.02 22.54
CA ASN A 604 20.66 -19.95 22.79
C ASN A 604 21.76 -19.34 23.69
N GLY A 605 22.82 -20.08 23.99
CA GLY A 605 23.89 -19.61 24.89
C GLY A 605 24.49 -18.24 24.53
N ASP A 606 24.51 -17.88 23.25
CA ASP A 606 25.01 -16.59 22.76
C ASP A 606 24.12 -15.42 23.22
N ASP A 607 22.82 -15.65 23.44
CA ASP A 607 21.91 -14.68 24.05
C ASP A 607 22.16 -14.50 25.54
N TYR A 608 22.43 -15.60 26.24
CA TYR A 608 22.80 -15.52 27.65
C TYR A 608 24.07 -14.70 27.81
N ASP A 609 25.07 -14.93 26.96
CA ASP A 609 26.32 -14.18 26.98
C ASP A 609 26.11 -12.71 26.59
N ALA A 610 25.26 -12.43 25.59
CA ALA A 610 24.91 -11.07 25.18
C ALA A 610 24.14 -10.31 26.27
N PHE A 611 23.13 -10.95 26.88
CA PHE A 611 22.36 -10.40 27.99
C PHE A 611 23.25 -10.17 29.20
N ALA A 612 23.98 -11.18 29.67
CA ALA A 612 24.82 -11.09 30.86
C ALA A 612 25.89 -10.01 30.68
N GLY A 613 26.52 -9.95 29.50
CA GLY A 613 27.50 -8.91 29.19
C GLY A 613 26.91 -7.50 29.27
N ALA A 614 25.71 -7.28 28.72
CA ALA A 614 25.04 -5.99 28.78
C ALA A 614 24.50 -5.66 30.19
N PHE A 615 23.97 -6.65 30.90
CA PHE A 615 23.41 -6.52 32.25
C PHE A 615 24.50 -6.20 33.29
N GLU A 616 25.69 -6.80 33.17
CA GLU A 616 26.83 -6.51 34.05
C GLU A 616 27.43 -5.12 33.83
N VAL A 617 27.42 -4.63 32.59
CA VAL A 617 27.86 -3.26 32.26
C VAL A 617 26.93 -2.25 32.94
N GLY A 618 25.63 -2.56 32.93
CA GLY A 618 24.60 -1.83 33.63
C GLY A 618 24.24 -0.48 33.00
N CYS A 619 23.01 -0.09 33.29
CA CYS A 619 22.46 1.26 33.31
C CYS A 619 21.42 1.32 34.45
#